data_AF-A0AAV6NV88-F1
#
_entry.id   AF-A0AAV6NV88-F1
#
_cell.length_a   1.000
_cell.length_b   1.000
_cell.length_c   1.000
_cell.angle_alpha   90.00
_cell.angle_beta   90.00
_cell.angle_gamma   90.00
#
_symmetry.space_group_name_H-M   'P 1'
#
loop_
_entity.id
_entity.type
_entity.pdbx_description
1 polymer ?
#
loop_
_entity_poly.entity_id
_entity_poly.type
_entity_poly.pdbx_seq_one_letter_code
_entity_poly.pdbx_strand_id
1 'polypeptide(L)'
;MPGIRPAQEIHWYQSQIDVEDVMTVSALSLQIVRQKDLDDKAFHIINIPTRNQDTFLRRGYYGGHVDVYKPYGSNLDYSIHDVNSLYPFIIQSYPMPCGVPEWHTHLKGVGLDSLFGFIEAYVSSTFEGLIYDLLYESRLEAKKRSHQPMTFVYKLLMNSLYGRFGMNPESTVTEIRNLNQYEDLMKMENLKAQARNQILSPSQVGFK
;
A
#
# COMPACT_ATOMS: atom_id res chain seq x y z
N MET A 1 -13.61 -30.04 -23.37
CA MET A 1 -12.55 -29.08 -22.97
C MET A 1 -11.42 -29.86 -22.29
N PRO A 2 -10.19 -29.88 -22.85
CA PRO A 2 -9.12 -30.75 -22.36
C PRO A 2 -8.50 -30.35 -21.00
N GLY A 3 -8.63 -29.09 -20.57
CA GLY A 3 -7.98 -28.57 -19.37
C GLY A 3 -8.77 -28.68 -18.05
N ILE A 4 -10.06 -29.03 -18.10
CA ILE A 4 -10.92 -29.09 -16.90
C ILE A 4 -10.66 -30.35 -16.08
N ARG A 5 -10.46 -31.51 -16.75
CA ARG A 5 -10.26 -32.81 -16.09
C ARG A 5 -9.05 -32.85 -15.14
N PRO A 6 -7.86 -32.32 -15.51
CA PRO A 6 -6.74 -32.26 -14.59
C PRO A 6 -6.97 -31.36 -13.37
N ALA A 7 -7.64 -30.21 -13.57
CA ALA A 7 -7.96 -29.30 -12.47
C ALA A 7 -8.98 -29.92 -11.49
N GLN A 8 -9.99 -30.59 -12.04
CA GLN A 8 -10.99 -31.35 -11.29
C GLN A 8 -10.33 -32.41 -10.40
N GLU A 9 -9.41 -33.21 -10.96
CA GLU A 9 -8.70 -34.25 -10.20
C GLU A 9 -7.89 -33.68 -9.02
N ILE A 10 -7.24 -32.53 -9.21
CA ILE A 10 -6.47 -31.87 -8.14
C ILE A 10 -7.40 -31.35 -7.03
N HIS A 11 -8.48 -30.65 -7.40
CA HIS A 11 -9.41 -30.10 -6.40
C HIS A 11 -10.18 -31.19 -5.65
N TRP A 12 -10.55 -32.26 -6.35
CA TRP A 12 -11.16 -33.45 -5.76
C TRP A 12 -10.21 -34.14 -4.78
N TYR A 13 -8.94 -34.33 -5.15
CA TYR A 13 -7.94 -34.96 -4.27
C TYR A 13 -7.63 -34.11 -3.03
N GLN A 14 -7.52 -32.79 -3.19
CA GLN A 14 -7.09 -31.90 -2.11
C GLN A 14 -8.21 -31.44 -1.17
N SER A 15 -9.45 -31.39 -1.65
CA SER A 15 -10.56 -30.74 -0.93
C SER A 15 -11.90 -31.47 -1.07
N GLN A 16 -11.97 -32.55 -1.86
CA GLN A 16 -13.22 -33.27 -2.16
C GLN A 16 -14.35 -32.36 -2.70
N ILE A 17 -13.97 -31.31 -3.43
CA ILE A 17 -14.93 -30.39 -4.07
C ILE A 17 -14.95 -30.68 -5.56
N ASP A 18 -16.16 -30.81 -6.11
CA ASP A 18 -16.41 -30.83 -7.53
C ASP A 18 -16.40 -29.39 -8.08
N VAL A 19 -15.54 -29.10 -9.06
CA VAL A 19 -15.46 -27.77 -9.69
C VAL A 19 -16.67 -27.49 -10.59
N GLU A 20 -17.34 -28.54 -11.10
CA GLU A 20 -18.51 -28.42 -11.96
C GLU A 20 -19.78 -28.03 -11.17
N ASP A 21 -19.81 -28.31 -9.87
CA ASP A 21 -20.92 -27.96 -8.97
C ASP A 21 -20.95 -26.47 -8.60
N VAL A 22 -19.86 -25.74 -8.81
CA VAL A 22 -19.73 -24.36 -8.36
C VAL A 22 -19.75 -23.37 -9.53
N MET A 23 -20.73 -22.45 -9.52
CA MET A 23 -20.94 -21.50 -10.62
C MET A 23 -19.78 -20.51 -10.86
N THR A 24 -18.98 -20.17 -9.84
CA THR A 24 -17.92 -19.15 -9.97
C THR A 24 -16.64 -19.55 -9.25
N VAL A 25 -15.49 -19.14 -9.80
CA VAL A 25 -14.17 -19.36 -9.18
C VAL A 25 -14.11 -18.73 -7.77
N SER A 26 -14.73 -17.57 -7.57
CA SER A 26 -14.77 -16.92 -6.25
C SER A 26 -15.56 -17.74 -5.22
N ALA A 27 -16.68 -18.34 -5.64
CA ALA A 27 -17.46 -19.23 -4.77
C ALA A 27 -16.69 -20.50 -4.45
N LEU A 28 -15.95 -21.06 -5.43
CA LEU A 28 -15.10 -22.23 -5.23
C LEU A 28 -13.99 -21.92 -4.21
N SER A 29 -13.30 -20.78 -4.35
CA SER A 29 -12.27 -20.34 -3.39
C SER A 29 -12.84 -20.18 -1.98
N LEU A 30 -14.00 -19.54 -1.83
CA LEU A 30 -14.64 -19.37 -0.52
C LEU A 30 -15.02 -20.72 0.09
N GLN A 31 -15.51 -21.67 -0.70
CA GLN A 31 -15.86 -23.00 -0.24
C GLN A 31 -14.63 -23.79 0.23
N ILE A 32 -13.52 -23.73 -0.52
CA ILE A 32 -12.25 -24.36 -0.13
C ILE A 32 -11.76 -23.79 1.20
N VAL A 33 -11.71 -22.46 1.34
CA VAL A 33 -11.25 -21.80 2.58
C VAL A 33 -12.16 -22.17 3.75
N ARG A 34 -13.48 -22.21 3.54
CA ARG A 34 -14.43 -22.63 4.57
C ARG A 34 -14.20 -24.06 5.03
N GLN A 35 -13.98 -25.00 4.11
CA GLN A 35 -13.82 -26.41 4.49
C GLN A 35 -12.47 -26.71 5.17
N LYS A 36 -11.40 -26.03 4.76
CA LYS A 36 -10.04 -26.33 5.24
C LYS A 36 -9.64 -25.54 6.49
N ASP A 37 -9.98 -24.26 6.51
CA ASP A 37 -9.38 -23.31 7.44
C ASP A 37 -10.40 -22.71 8.42
N LEU A 38 -11.71 -22.91 8.21
CA LEU A 38 -12.78 -22.34 9.04
C LEU A 38 -13.67 -23.46 9.62
N ASP A 39 -13.38 -23.95 10.82
CA ASP A 39 -14.25 -24.90 11.52
C ASP A 39 -15.52 -24.19 12.03
N ASP A 40 -16.68 -24.55 11.48
CA ASP A 40 -18.00 -23.98 11.80
C ASP A 40 -18.34 -24.02 13.31
N LYS A 41 -17.69 -24.89 14.10
CA LYS A 41 -17.93 -25.01 15.56
C LYS A 41 -17.08 -24.08 16.40
N ALA A 42 -15.90 -23.68 15.93
CA ALA A 42 -14.97 -22.83 16.67
C ALA A 42 -15.24 -21.33 16.47
N PHE A 43 -16.15 -20.98 15.56
CA PHE A 43 -15.97 -19.73 14.84
C PHE A 43 -17.30 -19.06 14.46
N HIS A 44 -17.65 -18.04 15.25
CA HIS A 44 -18.59 -16.97 14.89
C HIS A 44 -18.02 -16.03 13.80
N ILE A 45 -17.39 -16.57 12.74
CA ILE A 45 -16.54 -15.78 11.80
C ILE A 45 -17.31 -14.77 10.99
N ILE A 46 -18.53 -15.08 10.59
CA ILE A 46 -19.37 -14.15 9.85
C ILE A 46 -20.46 -13.69 10.81
N ASN A 47 -20.04 -12.98 11.87
CA ASN A 47 -20.97 -12.04 12.44
C ASN A 47 -21.28 -11.04 11.34
N ILE A 48 -22.46 -11.20 10.73
CA ILE A 48 -22.92 -10.27 9.70
C ILE A 48 -23.00 -8.92 10.40
N PRO A 49 -22.14 -7.96 10.05
CA PRO A 49 -22.11 -6.70 10.76
C PRO A 49 -23.48 -6.03 10.61
N THR A 50 -23.94 -5.41 11.69
CA THR A 50 -25.12 -4.55 11.61
C THR A 50 -24.86 -3.45 10.58
N ARG A 51 -25.92 -2.85 10.02
CA ARG A 51 -25.78 -1.78 9.01
C ARG A 51 -24.83 -0.66 9.45
N ASN A 52 -24.83 -0.31 10.74
CA ASN A 52 -23.97 0.73 11.28
C ASN A 52 -22.50 0.28 11.34
N GLN A 53 -22.23 -0.96 11.75
CA GLN A 53 -20.88 -1.55 11.72
C GLN A 53 -20.36 -1.66 10.28
N ASP A 54 -21.18 -2.15 9.35
CA ASP A 54 -20.79 -2.25 7.94
C ASP A 54 -20.45 -0.88 7.36
N THR A 55 -21.30 0.11 7.63
CA THR A 55 -21.07 1.49 7.16
C THR A 55 -19.76 2.03 7.71
N PHE A 56 -19.44 1.78 8.99
CA PHE A 56 -18.18 2.20 9.60
C PHE A 56 -16.97 1.53 8.92
N LEU A 57 -16.98 0.19 8.81
CA LEU A 57 -15.89 -0.60 8.25
C LEU A 57 -15.62 -0.25 6.78
N ARG A 58 -16.70 -0.08 6.01
CA ARG A 58 -16.62 0.22 4.57
C ARG A 58 -15.99 1.58 4.27
N ARG A 59 -15.97 2.52 5.23
CA ARG A 59 -15.23 3.79 5.08
C ARG A 59 -13.72 3.59 5.00
N GLY A 60 -13.18 2.53 5.61
CA GLY A 60 -11.77 2.18 5.56
C GLY A 60 -11.39 1.23 4.42
N TYR A 61 -12.34 0.79 3.60
CA TYR A 61 -12.09 -0.16 2.52
C TYR A 61 -11.60 0.56 1.26
N TYR A 62 -10.28 0.67 1.13
CA TYR A 62 -9.61 1.27 -0.02
C TYR A 62 -9.06 0.19 -0.96
N GLY A 63 -9.08 0.47 -2.26
CA GLY A 63 -8.54 -0.42 -3.28
C GLY A 63 -7.02 -0.28 -3.48
N GLY A 64 -6.52 -0.88 -4.55
CA GLY A 64 -5.11 -0.76 -4.94
C GLY A 64 -4.71 0.70 -5.19
N HIS A 65 -3.49 1.04 -4.81
CA HIS A 65 -2.91 2.35 -5.04
C HIS A 65 -2.42 2.46 -6.49
N VAL A 66 -2.82 3.52 -7.19
CA VAL A 66 -2.38 3.81 -8.57
C VAL A 66 -1.91 5.26 -8.64
N ASP A 67 -0.63 5.44 -8.90
CA ASP A 67 -0.03 6.75 -9.09
C ASP A 67 -0.14 7.21 -10.55
N VAL A 68 -0.52 8.48 -10.75
CA VAL A 68 -0.57 9.11 -12.07
C VAL A 68 0.69 9.93 -12.29
N TYR A 69 1.60 9.42 -13.11
CA TYR A 69 2.79 10.13 -13.56
C TYR A 69 2.50 10.90 -14.86
N LYS A 70 3.17 12.04 -15.09
CA LYS A 70 3.17 12.71 -16.41
C LYS A 70 4.21 12.03 -17.31
N PRO A 71 3.80 11.34 -18.39
CA PRO A 71 4.74 10.57 -19.20
C PRO A 71 5.44 11.49 -20.21
N TYR A 72 6.71 11.80 -19.95
CA TYR A 72 7.61 12.33 -20.99
C TYR A 72 8.96 11.64 -20.82
N GLY A 73 9.46 11.03 -21.88
CA GLY A 73 10.73 10.31 -21.86
C GLY A 73 11.29 10.02 -23.25
N SER A 74 12.59 10.18 -23.40
CA SER A 74 13.34 9.74 -24.58
C SER A 74 14.41 8.73 -24.16
N ASN A 75 14.49 7.58 -24.85
CA ASN A 75 15.35 6.42 -24.58
C ASN A 75 15.21 5.82 -23.17
N LEU A 76 14.03 5.24 -22.89
CA LEU A 76 13.76 4.51 -21.65
C LEU A 76 13.85 2.99 -21.89
N ASP A 77 14.75 2.30 -21.17
CA ASP A 77 14.66 0.86 -20.92
C ASP A 77 13.94 0.64 -19.59
N TYR A 78 12.68 0.23 -19.66
CA TYR A 78 11.83 0.07 -18.48
C TYR A 78 12.07 -1.29 -17.81
N SER A 79 12.41 -1.29 -16.52
CA SER A 79 12.32 -2.48 -15.67
C SER A 79 11.10 -2.34 -14.76
N ILE A 80 10.07 -3.13 -15.05
CA ILE A 80 8.83 -3.17 -14.28
C ILE A 80 9.02 -4.19 -13.15
N HIS A 81 8.90 -3.73 -11.90
CA HIS A 81 8.93 -4.61 -10.74
C HIS A 81 7.50 -4.90 -10.31
N ASP A 82 7.12 -6.18 -10.36
CA ASP A 82 5.84 -6.67 -9.86
C ASP A 82 6.04 -7.48 -8.59
N VAL A 83 5.12 -7.37 -7.65
CA VAL A 83 5.15 -8.12 -6.40
C VAL A 83 4.46 -9.46 -6.62
N ASN A 84 5.19 -10.55 -6.41
CA ASN A 84 4.63 -11.89 -6.52
C ASN A 84 3.53 -12.10 -5.47
N SER A 85 2.27 -12.17 -5.93
CA SER A 85 1.12 -12.53 -5.10
C SER A 85 0.99 -11.68 -3.82
N LEU A 86 0.96 -10.36 -3.99
CA LEU A 86 0.85 -9.39 -2.89
C LEU A 86 -0.25 -9.74 -1.86
N TYR A 87 -1.50 -9.89 -2.28
CA TYR A 87 -2.61 -10.15 -1.35
C TYR A 87 -2.48 -11.49 -0.60
N PRO A 88 -2.19 -12.63 -1.27
CA PRO A 88 -1.90 -13.88 -0.56
C PRO A 88 -0.77 -13.77 0.46
N PHE A 89 0.32 -13.09 0.11
CA PHE A 89 1.45 -12.90 1.01
C PHE A 89 1.04 -12.12 2.28
N ILE A 90 0.22 -11.08 2.14
CA ILE A 90 -0.27 -10.29 3.28
C ILE A 90 -1.17 -11.13 4.18
N ILE A 91 -2.15 -11.85 3.62
CA ILE A 91 -3.09 -12.70 4.39
C ILE A 91 -2.35 -13.79 5.16
N GLN A 92 -1.27 -14.34 4.59
CA GLN A 92 -0.44 -15.36 5.25
C GLN A 92 0.47 -14.79 6.34
N SER A 93 1.06 -13.61 6.10
CA SER A 93 2.16 -13.10 6.94
C SER A 93 1.70 -12.22 8.10
N TYR A 94 0.49 -11.64 8.02
CA TYR A 94 0.00 -10.68 9.00
C TYR A 94 -1.33 -11.12 9.63
N PRO A 95 -1.57 -10.76 10.90
CA PRO A 95 -2.83 -11.07 11.56
C PRO A 95 -3.99 -10.32 10.89
N MET A 96 -5.03 -11.06 10.53
CA MET A 96 -6.25 -10.52 9.91
C MET A 96 -7.40 -10.46 10.92
N PRO A 97 -8.18 -9.35 10.97
CA PRO A 97 -9.29 -9.24 11.91
C PRO A 97 -10.39 -10.25 11.57
N CYS A 98 -10.80 -11.05 12.55
CA CYS A 98 -11.92 -12.00 12.44
C CYS A 98 -12.75 -12.03 13.74
N GLY A 99 -13.99 -12.50 13.67
CA GLY A 99 -14.89 -12.65 14.82
C GLY A 99 -15.84 -11.46 15.05
N VAL A 100 -16.36 -11.36 16.29
CA VAL A 100 -17.33 -10.32 16.68
C VAL A 100 -16.58 -9.02 17.03
N PRO A 101 -16.83 -7.91 16.32
CA PRO A 101 -16.17 -6.64 16.64
C PRO A 101 -16.75 -6.02 17.92
N GLU A 102 -15.88 -5.51 18.79
CA GLU A 102 -16.24 -4.73 19.97
C GLU A 102 -16.01 -3.24 19.73
N TRP A 103 -16.95 -2.41 20.20
CA TRP A 103 -16.85 -0.96 20.07
C TRP A 103 -16.12 -0.36 21.26
N HIS A 104 -14.99 0.30 21.00
CA HIS A 104 -14.24 1.07 21.99
C HIS A 104 -14.30 2.56 21.67
N THR A 105 -14.73 3.37 22.64
CA THR A 105 -14.88 4.83 22.48
C THR A 105 -13.80 5.64 23.21
N HIS A 106 -13.16 5.06 24.22
CA HIS A 106 -12.19 5.75 25.08
C HIS A 106 -10.76 5.28 24.80
N LEU A 107 -10.18 5.73 23.68
CA LEU A 107 -8.81 5.38 23.28
C LEU A 107 -7.74 6.38 23.79
N LYS A 108 -8.08 7.26 24.74
CA LYS A 108 -7.14 8.26 25.27
C LYS A 108 -6.02 7.56 26.05
N GLY A 109 -4.78 7.76 25.61
CA GLY A 109 -3.58 7.22 26.26
C GLY A 109 -3.23 5.77 25.89
N VAL A 110 -3.98 5.17 24.96
CA VAL A 110 -3.66 3.83 24.42
C VAL A 110 -2.68 3.99 23.26
N GLY A 111 -1.56 3.25 23.30
CA GLY A 111 -0.59 3.25 22.21
C GLY A 111 -1.12 2.55 20.96
N LEU A 112 -0.83 3.09 19.78
CA LEU A 112 -1.31 2.55 18.49
C LEU A 112 -0.90 1.08 18.28
N ASP A 113 0.28 0.69 18.75
CA ASP A 113 0.81 -0.67 18.61
C ASP A 113 -0.01 -1.74 19.34
N SER A 114 -0.81 -1.32 20.34
CA SER A 114 -1.69 -2.21 21.09
C SER A 114 -3.09 -2.36 20.48
N LEU A 115 -3.39 -1.57 19.43
CA LEU A 115 -4.69 -1.58 18.79
C LEU A 115 -4.68 -2.51 17.59
N PHE A 116 -5.68 -3.39 17.53
CA PHE A 116 -5.87 -4.31 16.41
C PHE A 116 -7.30 -4.16 15.87
N GLY A 117 -7.44 -3.82 14.58
CA GLY A 117 -8.73 -3.63 13.93
C GLY A 117 -8.85 -2.28 13.22
N PHE A 118 -10.05 -1.71 13.23
CA PHE A 118 -10.39 -0.48 12.51
C PHE A 118 -10.51 0.70 13.48
N ILE A 119 -9.77 1.78 13.22
CA ILE A 119 -9.74 2.97 14.08
C ILE A 119 -10.11 4.18 13.23
N GLU A 120 -11.09 4.94 13.68
CA GLU A 120 -11.38 6.27 13.12
C GLU A 120 -10.53 7.30 13.86
N ALA A 121 -9.49 7.81 13.20
CA ALA A 121 -8.59 8.80 13.75
C ALA A 121 -8.80 10.16 13.07
N TYR A 122 -8.97 11.21 13.88
CA TYR A 122 -8.88 12.57 13.40
C TYR A 122 -7.43 13.04 13.54
N VAL A 123 -6.72 13.16 12.43
CA VAL A 123 -5.34 13.64 12.41
C VAL A 123 -5.38 15.17 12.33
N SER A 124 -5.15 15.84 13.46
CA SER A 124 -4.93 17.30 13.49
C SER A 124 -3.43 17.58 13.55
N SER A 125 -2.87 18.16 12.48
CA SER A 125 -1.50 18.67 12.50
C SER A 125 -1.48 20.09 13.05
N THR A 126 -0.64 20.35 14.07
CA THR A 126 -0.39 21.70 14.61
C THR A 126 0.26 22.63 13.58
N PHE A 127 0.85 22.07 12.53
CA PHE A 127 1.60 22.80 11.53
C PHE A 127 0.70 23.44 10.46
N GLU A 128 -0.45 22.84 10.18
CA GLU A 128 -1.41 23.35 9.21
C GLU A 128 -2.09 24.61 9.74
N GLY A 129 -2.47 24.62 11.03
CA GLY A 129 -3.12 25.76 11.68
C GLY A 129 -2.23 27.01 11.74
N LEU A 130 -0.97 26.90 12.17
CA LEU A 130 -0.15 28.10 12.43
C LEU A 130 0.14 28.93 11.18
N ILE A 131 0.29 28.28 10.02
CA ILE A 131 0.61 28.97 8.77
C ILE A 131 -0.64 29.32 7.97
N TYR A 132 -1.70 28.49 8.03
CA TYR A 132 -3.00 28.94 7.54
C TYR A 132 -3.45 30.17 8.33
N ASP A 133 -3.47 30.14 9.66
CA ASP A 133 -3.97 31.26 10.47
C ASP A 133 -3.18 32.55 10.20
N LEU A 134 -1.85 32.51 10.16
CA LEU A 134 -1.04 33.72 9.95
C LEU A 134 -1.12 34.29 8.51
N LEU A 135 -1.05 33.42 7.48
CA LEU A 135 -1.11 33.87 6.08
C LEU A 135 -2.55 34.16 5.63
N TYR A 136 -3.53 33.44 6.17
CA TYR A 136 -4.94 33.64 5.90
C TYR A 136 -5.45 34.94 6.51
N GLU A 137 -5.10 35.24 7.77
CA GLU A 137 -5.45 36.53 8.40
C GLU A 137 -4.81 37.70 7.64
N SER A 138 -3.52 37.59 7.28
CA SER A 138 -2.82 38.58 6.47
C SER A 138 -3.49 38.77 5.10
N ARG A 139 -4.02 37.68 4.49
CA ARG A 139 -4.80 37.74 3.26
C ARG A 139 -6.15 38.43 3.46
N LEU A 140 -6.86 38.15 4.56
CA LEU A 140 -8.11 38.81 4.91
C LEU A 140 -7.91 40.31 5.12
N GLU A 141 -6.82 40.71 5.77
CA GLU A 141 -6.48 42.10 5.99
C GLU A 141 -6.09 42.82 4.69
N ALA A 142 -5.32 42.17 3.81
CA ALA A 142 -5.03 42.68 2.47
C ALA A 142 -6.31 42.86 1.63
N LYS A 143 -7.29 41.95 1.78
CA LYS A 143 -8.60 42.04 1.14
C LYS A 143 -9.44 43.20 1.69
N LYS A 144 -9.42 43.42 3.01
CA LYS A 144 -10.06 44.58 3.67
C LYS A 144 -9.46 45.90 3.21
N ARG A 145 -8.14 45.94 2.99
CA ARG A 145 -7.41 47.10 2.46
C ARG A 145 -7.48 47.22 0.92
N SER A 146 -8.28 46.39 0.24
CA SER A 146 -8.42 46.33 -1.23
C SER A 146 -7.11 46.13 -2.00
N HIS A 147 -6.09 45.56 -1.37
CA HIS A 147 -4.78 45.33 -1.97
C HIS A 147 -4.75 44.00 -2.74
N GLN A 148 -5.25 44.04 -3.99
CA GLN A 148 -5.37 42.85 -4.85
C GLN A 148 -4.05 42.09 -5.07
N PRO A 149 -2.89 42.75 -5.32
CA PRO A 149 -1.62 42.05 -5.48
C PRO A 149 -1.21 41.22 -4.25
N MET A 150 -1.34 41.79 -3.05
CA MET A 150 -1.01 41.08 -1.80
C MET A 150 -1.96 39.93 -1.53
N THR A 151 -3.25 40.08 -1.86
CA THR A 151 -4.22 38.98 -1.78
C THR A 151 -3.80 37.79 -2.66
N PHE A 152 -3.27 38.08 -3.85
CA PHE A 152 -2.73 37.08 -4.75
C PHE A 152 -1.44 36.44 -4.23
N VAL A 153 -0.50 37.25 -3.71
CA VAL A 153 0.75 36.77 -3.10
C VAL A 153 0.47 35.83 -1.92
N TYR A 154 -0.40 36.20 -0.99
CA TYR A 154 -0.75 35.33 0.13
C TYR A 154 -1.42 34.02 -0.32
N LYS A 155 -2.30 34.08 -1.33
CA LYS A 155 -2.89 32.87 -1.93
C LYS A 155 -1.80 31.95 -2.52
N LEU A 156 -0.83 32.52 -3.22
CA LEU A 156 0.26 31.76 -3.81
C LEU A 156 1.14 31.11 -2.73
N LEU A 157 1.51 31.87 -1.69
CA LEU A 157 2.32 31.38 -0.58
C LEU A 157 1.65 30.21 0.14
N MET A 158 0.35 30.28 0.40
CA MET A 158 -0.42 29.18 1.00
C MET A 158 -0.36 27.90 0.15
N ASN A 159 -0.55 28.04 -1.17
CA ASN A 159 -0.51 26.91 -2.09
C ASN A 159 0.91 26.30 -2.24
N SER A 160 1.93 27.16 -2.33
CA SER A 160 3.33 26.73 -2.49
C SER A 160 3.88 26.03 -1.26
N LEU A 161 3.45 26.45 -0.07
CA LEU A 161 3.90 25.88 1.19
C LEU A 161 3.44 24.42 1.36
N TYR A 162 2.16 24.14 1.09
CA TYR A 162 1.65 22.76 1.10
C TYR A 162 2.45 21.87 0.13
N GLY A 163 2.73 22.38 -1.07
CA GLY A 163 3.55 21.68 -2.05
C GLY A 163 4.99 21.40 -1.59
N ARG A 164 5.54 22.22 -0.67
CA ARG A 164 6.90 22.01 -0.14
C ARG A 164 6.96 20.92 0.92
N PHE A 165 5.93 20.76 1.74
CA PHE A 165 5.87 19.67 2.73
C PHE A 165 5.67 18.29 2.09
N GLY A 166 5.05 18.25 0.91
CA GLY A 166 4.95 17.03 0.11
C GLY A 166 6.19 16.71 -0.74
N MET A 167 7.30 17.45 -0.63
CA MET A 167 8.51 17.14 -1.39
C MET A 167 9.32 16.02 -0.75
N ASN A 168 9.66 15.01 -1.56
CA ASN A 168 10.55 13.93 -1.17
C ASN A 168 11.94 14.48 -0.75
N PRO A 169 12.47 14.14 0.44
CA PRO A 169 13.80 14.57 0.88
C PRO A 169 14.95 13.99 0.05
N GLU A 170 14.74 12.86 -0.62
CA GLU A 170 15.68 12.33 -1.61
C GLU A 170 15.46 13.06 -2.94
N SER A 171 16.26 14.10 -3.16
CA SER A 171 16.37 14.74 -4.46
C SER A 171 17.49 14.06 -5.24
N THR A 172 17.15 13.41 -6.34
CA THR A 172 18.16 12.83 -7.23
C THR A 172 19.02 13.95 -7.80
N VAL A 173 20.33 13.92 -7.51
CA VAL A 173 21.30 14.84 -8.11
C VAL A 173 21.64 14.30 -9.48
N THR A 174 21.18 15.01 -10.51
CA THR A 174 21.40 14.61 -11.90
C THR A 174 22.53 15.44 -12.50
N GLU A 175 23.70 14.83 -12.67
CA GLU A 175 24.82 15.41 -13.42
C GLU A 175 24.84 14.89 -14.86
N ILE A 176 25.06 15.80 -15.81
CA ILE A 176 25.19 15.45 -17.22
C ILE A 176 26.61 14.98 -17.49
N ARG A 177 26.78 13.75 -18.01
CA ARG A 177 28.08 13.14 -18.29
C ARG A 177 28.15 12.59 -19.72
N ASN A 178 29.36 12.57 -20.28
CA ASN A 178 29.60 12.06 -21.63
C ASN A 178 29.66 10.53 -21.66
N LEU A 179 29.43 9.96 -22.85
CA LEU A 179 29.30 8.51 -23.07
C LEU A 179 30.46 7.69 -22.50
N ASN A 180 31.69 8.15 -22.69
CA ASN A 180 32.88 7.44 -22.19
C ASN A 180 32.90 7.39 -20.65
N GLN A 181 32.52 8.48 -20.00
CA GLN A 181 32.46 8.56 -18.53
C GLN A 181 31.36 7.64 -17.97
N TYR A 182 30.26 7.50 -18.71
CA TYR A 182 29.18 6.57 -18.37
C TYR A 182 29.63 5.12 -18.50
N GLU A 183 30.32 4.74 -19.58
CA GLU A 183 30.83 3.39 -19.77
C GLU A 183 31.82 2.98 -18.67
N ASP A 184 32.68 3.89 -18.24
CA ASP A 184 33.63 3.65 -17.15
C ASP A 184 32.92 3.45 -15.81
N LEU A 185 31.90 4.27 -15.52
CA LEU A 185 31.08 4.14 -14.31
C LEU A 185 30.30 2.82 -14.30
N MET A 186 29.74 2.42 -15.44
CA MET A 186 28.98 1.18 -15.58
C MET A 186 29.86 -0.06 -15.46
N LYS A 187 31.10 -0.01 -15.98
CA LYS A 187 32.08 -1.07 -15.74
C LYS A 187 32.40 -1.20 -14.25
N MET A 188 32.59 -0.08 -13.55
CA MET A 188 32.81 -0.09 -12.10
C MET A 188 31.60 -0.64 -11.31
N GLU A 189 30.38 -0.25 -11.66
CA GLU A 189 29.15 -0.75 -11.01
C GLU A 189 28.94 -2.25 -11.24
N ASN A 190 29.16 -2.73 -12.48
CA ASN A 190 29.05 -4.16 -12.81
C ASN A 190 30.09 -5.01 -12.08
N LEU A 191 31.33 -4.51 -11.95
CA LEU A 191 32.37 -5.19 -11.16
C LEU A 191 31.98 -5.28 -9.67
N LYS A 192 31.40 -4.21 -9.10
CA LYS A 192 30.89 -4.22 -7.71
C LYS A 192 29.73 -5.19 -7.53
N ALA A 193 28.82 -5.28 -8.49
CA ALA A 193 27.69 -6.21 -8.46
C ALA A 193 28.15 -7.67 -8.55
N GLN A 194 29.13 -7.97 -9.41
CA GLN A 194 29.73 -9.31 -9.51
C GLN A 194 30.49 -9.72 -8.25
N ALA A 195 31.24 -8.78 -7.65
CA ALA A 195 31.92 -9.01 -6.38
C ALA A 195 30.93 -9.28 -5.23
N ARG A 196 29.77 -8.61 -5.20
CA ARG A 196 28.70 -8.89 -4.22
C ARG A 196 28.09 -10.28 -4.38
N ASN A 197 27.93 -10.75 -5.61
CA ASN A 197 27.31 -12.06 -5.87
C ASN A 197 28.24 -13.25 -5.63
N GLN A 198 29.57 -13.08 -5.78
CA GLN A 198 30.54 -14.15 -5.48
C GLN A 198 30.69 -14.42 -3.98
N ILE A 199 30.32 -13.48 -3.10
CA ILE A 199 30.37 -13.66 -1.64
C ILE A 199 29.18 -14.52 -1.14
N LEU A 200 28.18 -14.80 -1.99
CA LEU A 200 26.89 -15.41 -1.59
C LEU A 200 26.62 -16.83 -2.15
N SER A 201 27.59 -17.51 -2.78
CA SER A 201 27.42 -18.94 -3.12
C SER A 201 27.88 -19.85 -1.95
N PRO A 202 27.01 -20.76 -1.42
CA PRO A 202 27.38 -21.64 -0.33
C PRO A 202 28.40 -22.68 -0.79
N SER A 203 29.58 -22.66 -0.18
CA SER A 203 30.56 -23.74 -0.29
C SER A 203 29.93 -25.07 0.12
N GLN A 204 30.02 -26.03 -0.80
CA GLN A 204 29.89 -27.45 -0.56
C GLN A 204 30.70 -27.86 0.69
N VAL A 205 30.01 -28.27 1.77
CA VAL A 205 30.62 -29.09 2.82
C VAL A 205 29.67 -30.25 3.05
N GLY A 206 30.05 -31.39 2.47
CA GLY A 206 29.36 -32.65 2.66
C GLY A 206 29.42 -33.07 4.13
N PHE A 207 28.28 -33.53 4.63
CA PHE A 207 28.23 -34.31 5.86
C PHE A 207 28.90 -35.67 5.57
N LYS A 208 30.06 -35.87 6.19
CA LYS A 208 30.57 -37.20 6.57
C LYS A 208 30.15 -37.48 8.01
#